data_AF-A0A0C4E823-F1
#
_entry.id   AF-A0A0C4E823-F1
#
_cell.length_a   1.000
_cell.length_b   1.000
_cell.length_c   1.000
_cell.angle_alpha   90.00
_cell.angle_beta   90.00
_cell.angle_gamma   90.00
#
_symmetry.space_group_name_H-M   'P 1'
#
loop_
_entity.id
_entity.type
_entity.pdbx_description
1 polymer ?
#
loop_
_entity_poly.entity_id
_entity_poly.type
_entity_poly.pdbx_seq_one_letter_code
_entity_poly.pdbx_strand_id
1 'polypeptide(L)'
;MRTYVHHSSQITQSISTHLPAEQAQNKMPGEDRREKQAAAQSAVDILHEISTILNCHLDRRTLSVCISMIENGVSPEALAAVVKELRKQGQEATAAQVAAAAGSRRK
;
A
#
# COMPACT_ATOMS: atom_id res chain seq x y z
N MET A 1 -29.35 -65.67 -33.55
CA MET A 1 -28.93 -64.41 -34.22
C MET A 1 -29.47 -63.25 -33.41
N ARG A 2 -28.80 -62.79 -32.34
CA ARG A 2 -27.69 -61.81 -32.33
C ARG A 2 -27.99 -60.63 -33.25
N THR A 3 -28.57 -59.56 -32.68
CA THR A 3 -27.92 -58.28 -32.29
C THR A 3 -28.10 -57.22 -33.38
N TYR A 4 -28.80 -56.12 -33.09
CA TYR A 4 -28.45 -54.72 -33.42
C TYR A 4 -29.67 -53.79 -33.27
N VAL A 5 -30.15 -53.61 -32.03
CA VAL A 5 -30.98 -52.44 -31.69
C VAL A 5 -30.53 -51.91 -30.33
N HIS A 6 -29.25 -51.52 -30.23
CA HIS A 6 -28.72 -50.92 -29.01
C HIS A 6 -27.45 -50.08 -29.25
N HIS A 7 -27.44 -49.21 -30.28
CA HIS A 7 -26.23 -48.41 -30.57
C HIS A 7 -26.44 -46.94 -31.00
N SER A 8 -27.65 -46.38 -30.93
CA SER A 8 -27.84 -44.94 -31.22
C SER A 8 -27.93 -44.05 -29.97
N SER A 9 -27.78 -44.63 -28.76
CA SER A 9 -27.78 -43.87 -27.49
C SER A 9 -26.37 -43.73 -26.89
N GLN A 10 -25.32 -43.68 -27.71
CA GLN A 10 -23.92 -43.57 -27.27
C GLN A 10 -23.17 -42.36 -27.85
N ILE A 11 -23.75 -41.56 -28.76
CA ILE A 11 -23.02 -40.44 -29.38
C ILE A 11 -23.06 -39.15 -28.54
N THR A 12 -23.94 -39.05 -27.55
CA THR A 12 -24.00 -37.88 -26.64
C THR A 12 -23.18 -38.02 -25.35
N GLN A 13 -22.47 -39.13 -25.11
CA GLN A 13 -21.54 -39.25 -23.98
C GLN A 13 -20.16 -38.61 -24.22
N SER A 14 -19.96 -37.90 -25.33
CA SER A 14 -18.72 -37.17 -25.62
C SER A 14 -18.71 -35.73 -25.10
N ILE A 15 -19.65 -35.34 -24.25
CA ILE A 15 -19.68 -33.99 -23.67
C ILE A 15 -18.85 -33.98 -22.37
N SER A 16 -17.67 -33.37 -22.49
CA SER A 16 -17.01 -32.63 -21.41
C SER A 16 -16.40 -33.44 -20.27
N THR A 17 -15.26 -34.08 -20.54
CA THR A 17 -14.25 -34.38 -19.51
C THR A 17 -13.25 -33.23 -19.35
N HIS A 18 -13.72 -32.00 -19.19
CA HIS A 18 -12.90 -30.94 -18.61
C HIS A 18 -13.75 -29.99 -17.76
N LEU A 19 -14.40 -30.53 -16.73
CA LEU A 19 -14.57 -29.77 -15.50
C LEU A 19 -13.46 -30.23 -14.55
N PRO A 20 -12.47 -29.38 -14.21
CA PRO A 20 -11.66 -29.66 -13.05
C PRO A 20 -12.62 -29.57 -11.86
N ALA A 21 -12.85 -30.71 -11.21
CA ALA A 21 -13.44 -30.74 -9.90
C ALA A 21 -12.66 -29.77 -9.03
N GLU A 22 -13.30 -28.66 -8.69
CA GLU A 22 -13.27 -28.11 -7.34
C GLU A 22 -11.88 -28.08 -6.70
N GLN A 23 -10.94 -27.39 -7.35
CA GLN A 23 -9.88 -26.70 -6.60
C GLN A 23 -10.51 -25.48 -5.93
N ALA A 24 -11.45 -25.73 -5.01
CA ALA A 24 -11.82 -24.76 -4.02
C ALA A 24 -10.52 -24.38 -3.31
N GLN A 25 -10.16 -23.12 -3.46
CA GLN A 25 -8.95 -22.51 -2.96
C GLN A 25 -8.80 -22.81 -1.47
N ASN A 26 -7.97 -23.78 -1.11
CA ASN A 26 -7.39 -23.83 0.22
C ASN A 26 -6.25 -22.79 0.25
N LYS A 27 -6.61 -21.50 0.10
CA LYS A 27 -5.68 -20.37 0.25
C LYS A 27 -5.25 -20.35 1.71
N MET A 28 -3.95 -20.47 1.98
CA MET A 28 -3.51 -20.62 3.36
C MET A 28 -3.85 -19.33 4.14
N PRO A 29 -4.46 -19.44 5.34
CA PRO A 29 -4.78 -18.28 6.16
C PRO A 29 -3.46 -17.60 6.57
N GLY A 30 -3.11 -16.52 5.86
CA GLY A 30 -1.83 -15.82 6.01
C GLY A 30 -1.29 -15.25 4.69
N GLU A 31 -1.63 -15.83 3.55
CA GLU A 31 -1.23 -15.32 2.23
C GLU A 31 -1.89 -13.96 1.94
N ASP A 32 -3.18 -13.81 2.25
CA ASP A 32 -3.89 -12.53 2.10
C ASP A 32 -3.25 -11.39 2.90
N ARG A 33 -2.77 -11.68 4.11
CA ARG A 33 -2.12 -10.67 4.96
C ARG A 33 -0.77 -10.26 4.38
N ARG A 34 0.00 -11.22 3.86
CA ARG A 34 1.30 -10.96 3.21
C ARG A 34 1.11 -10.17 1.92
N GLU A 35 0.13 -10.51 1.10
CA GLU A 35 -0.23 -9.78 -0.11
C GLU A 35 -0.64 -8.33 0.21
N LYS A 36 -1.52 -8.14 1.20
CA LYS A 36 -1.91 -6.79 1.67
C LYS A 36 -0.72 -6.00 2.20
N GLN A 37 0.19 -6.65 2.93
CA GLN A 37 1.38 -6.00 3.46
C GLN A 37 2.35 -5.60 2.33
N ALA A 38 2.54 -6.46 1.33
CA ALA A 38 3.34 -6.15 0.15
C ALA A 38 2.75 -5.01 -0.66
N ALA A 39 1.42 -5.00 -0.85
CA ALA A 39 0.71 -3.92 -1.52
C ALA A 39 0.85 -2.58 -0.78
N ALA A 40 0.71 -2.59 0.55
CA ALA A 40 0.91 -1.39 1.37
C ALA A 40 2.34 -0.85 1.25
N GLN A 41 3.34 -1.73 1.27
CA GLN A 41 4.74 -1.32 1.08
C GLN A 41 4.96 -0.69 -0.29
N SER A 42 4.43 -1.31 -1.35
CA SER A 42 4.51 -0.77 -2.72
C SER A 42 3.81 0.58 -2.85
N ALA A 43 2.65 0.75 -2.21
CA ALA A 43 1.94 2.03 -2.19
C ALA A 43 2.80 3.14 -1.54
N VAL A 44 3.45 2.86 -0.41
CA VAL A 44 4.36 3.82 0.24
C VAL A 44 5.57 4.14 -0.64
N ASP A 45 6.12 3.14 -1.35
CA ASP A 45 7.23 3.34 -2.28
C ASP A 45 6.85 4.31 -3.41
N ILE A 46 5.72 4.07 -4.06
CA ILE A 46 5.20 4.91 -5.15
C ILE A 46 4.90 6.32 -4.63
N LEU A 47 4.22 6.45 -3.49
CA LEU A 47 3.89 7.75 -2.91
C LEU A 47 5.14 8.54 -2.51
N HIS A 48 6.20 7.87 -2.06
CA HIS A 48 7.47 8.52 -1.75
C HIS A 48 8.20 9.00 -3.00
N GLU A 49 8.15 8.25 -4.10
CA GLU A 49 8.66 8.70 -5.39
C GLU A 49 7.91 9.96 -5.88
N ILE A 50 6.58 9.95 -5.81
CA ILE A 50 5.74 11.11 -6.14
C ILE A 50 6.12 12.32 -5.27
N SER A 51 6.24 12.12 -3.95
CA SER A 51 6.66 13.16 -3.00
C SER A 51 8.02 13.75 -3.36
N THR A 52 8.95 12.92 -3.85
CA THR A 52 10.29 13.34 -4.27
C THR A 52 10.22 14.17 -5.54
N ILE A 53 9.48 13.71 -6.56
CA ILE A 53 9.28 14.45 -7.83
C ILE A 53 8.66 15.83 -7.57
N LEU A 54 7.70 15.91 -6.65
CA LEU A 54 7.02 17.15 -6.28
C LEU A 54 7.79 18.01 -5.26
N ASN A 55 8.98 17.57 -4.82
CA ASN A 55 9.78 18.26 -3.81
C ASN A 55 8.99 18.57 -2.52
N CYS A 56 8.15 17.63 -2.06
CA CYS A 56 7.41 17.77 -0.81
C CYS A 56 8.33 17.68 0.44
N HIS A 57 9.55 17.17 0.24
CA HIS A 57 10.57 16.95 1.28
C HIS A 57 10.06 16.07 2.44
N LEU A 58 9.21 15.09 2.17
CA LEU A 58 8.74 14.12 3.17
C LEU A 58 9.58 12.85 3.05
N ASP A 59 10.25 12.48 4.14
CA ASP A 59 10.88 11.16 4.25
C ASP A 59 9.82 10.05 4.36
N ARG A 60 10.23 8.80 4.11
CA ARG A 60 9.33 7.63 4.13
C ARG A 60 8.58 7.45 5.45
N ARG A 61 9.21 7.75 6.58
CA ARG A 61 8.59 7.61 7.90
C ARG A 61 7.50 8.65 8.08
N THR A 62 7.82 9.92 7.81
CA THR A 62 6.86 11.03 7.89
C THR A 62 5.69 10.80 6.95
N LEU A 63 5.95 10.36 5.71
CA LEU A 63 4.90 10.02 4.75
C LEU A 63 3.98 8.89 5.26
N SER A 64 4.55 7.83 5.85
CA SER A 64 3.77 6.72 6.42
C SER A 64 2.86 7.17 7.57
N VAL A 65 3.34 8.10 8.40
CA VAL A 65 2.53 8.73 9.46
C VAL A 65 1.39 9.54 8.85
N CYS A 66 1.67 10.35 7.82
CA CYS A 66 0.63 11.12 7.14
C CYS A 66 -0.44 10.22 6.51
N ILE A 67 -0.05 9.13 5.85
CA ILE A 67 -0.98 8.14 5.29
C ILE A 67 -1.86 7.57 6.40
N SER A 68 -1.26 7.13 7.51
CA SER A 68 -2.01 6.58 8.64
C SER A 68 -3.01 7.59 9.20
N MET A 69 -2.64 8.87 9.32
CA MET A 69 -3.56 9.91 9.79
C MET A 69 -4.74 10.11 8.83
N ILE A 70 -4.48 10.12 7.52
CA ILE A 70 -5.51 10.26 6.49
C ILE A 70 -6.45 9.04 6.48
N GLU A 71 -5.90 7.83 6.62
CA GLU A 71 -6.69 6.59 6.75
C GLU A 71 -7.58 6.59 8.01
N ASN A 72 -7.17 7.31 9.07
CA ASN A 72 -7.98 7.54 10.27
C ASN A 72 -8.96 8.73 10.14
N GLY A 73 -9.10 9.31 8.95
CA GLY A 73 -10.10 10.35 8.64
C GLY A 73 -9.62 11.79 8.80
N VAL A 74 -8.32 12.03 8.99
CA VAL A 74 -7.78 13.40 9.00
C VAL A 74 -7.80 14.00 7.58
N SER A 75 -8.29 15.24 7.45
CA SER A 75 -8.24 15.97 6.17
C SER A 75 -6.78 16.20 5.70
N PRO A 76 -6.44 15.81 4.46
CA PRO A 76 -5.11 16.06 3.90
C PRO A 76 -4.71 17.54 3.88
N GLU A 77 -5.66 18.44 3.63
CA GLU A 77 -5.44 19.89 3.58
C GLU A 77 -5.08 20.43 4.96
N ALA A 78 -5.82 20.03 5.99
CA ALA A 78 -5.54 20.40 7.37
C ALA A 78 -4.17 19.86 7.84
N LEU A 79 -3.88 18.60 7.51
CA LEU A 79 -2.60 17.97 7.82
C LEU A 79 -1.42 18.70 7.14
N ALA A 80 -1.58 19.11 5.87
CA ALA A 80 -0.57 19.87 5.16
C ALA A 80 -0.29 21.23 5.83
N ALA A 81 -1.32 21.91 6.34
CA ALA A 81 -1.15 23.16 7.08
C ALA A 81 -0.35 22.93 8.38
N VAL A 82 -0.66 21.88 9.13
CA VAL A 82 0.07 21.52 10.36
C VAL A 82 1.53 21.18 10.06
N VAL A 83 1.81 20.38 9.03
CA VAL A 83 3.19 20.03 8.64
C VAL A 83 4.01 21.27 8.28
N LYS A 84 3.41 22.22 7.54
CA LYS A 84 4.08 23.48 7.19
C LYS A 84 4.41 24.31 8.43
N GLU A 85 3.48 24.43 9.35
CA GLU A 85 3.67 25.21 10.58
C GLU A 85 4.73 24.58 11.49
N LEU A 86 4.70 23.25 11.71
CA LEU A 86 5.70 22.56 12.52
C LEU A 86 7.11 22.67 11.92
N ARG A 87 7.25 22.62 10.59
CA ARG A 87 8.54 22.83 9.91
C ARG A 87 9.09 24.23 10.15
N LYS A 88 8.23 25.24 10.00
CA LYS A 88 8.59 26.64 10.26
C LYS A 88 9.08 26.82 11.69
N GLN A 89 8.31 26.35 12.68
CA GLN A 89 8.68 26.43 14.10
C GLN A 89 9.98 25.70 14.40
N GLY A 90 10.20 24.52 13.81
CA GLY A 90 11.45 23.77 13.98
C GLY A 90 12.67 24.50 13.42
N GLN A 91 12.51 25.16 12.27
CA GLN A 91 13.58 25.99 11.67
C GLN A 91 13.90 27.21 12.55
N GLU A 92 12.88 27.92 13.04
CA GLU A 92 13.03 29.06 13.94
C GLU A 92 13.72 28.66 15.25
N ALA A 93 13.31 27.54 15.85
CA ALA A 93 13.92 27.01 17.07
C ALA A 93 15.39 26.64 16.86
N THR A 94 15.71 26.00 15.73
CA THR A 94 17.10 25.64 15.40
C THR A 94 17.96 26.88 15.16
N ALA A 95 17.44 27.88 14.44
CA ALA A 95 18.14 29.14 14.21
C ALA A 95 18.42 29.90 15.51
N ALA A 96 17.45 29.95 16.43
CA ALA A 96 17.62 30.56 17.74
C ALA A 96 18.72 29.87 18.57
N GLN A 97 18.77 28.54 18.56
CA GLN A 97 19.81 27.77 19.26
C GLN A 97 21.21 28.04 18.69
N VAL A 98 21.35 28.09 17.37
CA VAL A 98 22.62 28.40 16.70
C VAL A 98 23.10 29.82 17.03
N ALA A 99 22.18 30.79 17.04
CA ALA A 99 22.51 32.18 17.40
C ALA A 99 22.98 32.29 18.86
N ALA A 100 22.31 31.61 19.80
CA ALA A 100 22.70 31.58 21.21
C ALA A 100 24.10 30.96 21.41
N ALA A 101 24.39 29.84 20.75
CA ALA A 101 25.68 29.18 20.82
C ALA A 101 26.83 30.05 20.24
N ALA A 102 26.56 30.78 19.14
CA ALA A 102 27.53 31.68 18.55
C ALA A 102 27.81 32.92 19.42
N GLY A 103 26.80 33.43 20.12
CA GLY A 103 26.95 34.54 21.08
C GLY A 103 27.83 34.17 22.28
N SER A 104 27.69 32.93 22.78
CA SER A 104 28.49 32.45 23.91
C SER A 104 29.97 32.20 23.57
N ARG A 105 30.31 32.02 22.29
CA ARG A 105 31.70 31.79 21.84
C ARG A 105 32.49 33.08 21.62
N ARG A 106 31.83 34.25 21.67
CA ARG A 106 32.45 35.58 21.47
C ARG A 106 32.70 36.35 22.77
N LYS A 107 32.41 35.76 23.92
CA LYS A 107 32.61 36.34 25.26
C LYS A 107 33.73 35.59 25.97
#